data_AF-A0A497GSC4-F1
#
_entry.id   AF-A0A497GSC4-F1
#
_cell.length_a   1.000
_cell.length_b   1.000
_cell.length_c   1.000
_cell.angle_alpha   90.00
_cell.angle_beta   90.00
_cell.angle_gamma   90.00
#
_symmetry.space_group_name_H-M   'P 1'
#
loop_
_entity.id
_entity.type
_entity.pdbx_description
1 polymer ?
#
loop_
_entity_poly.entity_id
_entity_poly.type
_entity_poly.pdbx_seq_one_letter_code
_entity_poly.pdbx_strand_id
1 'polypeptide(L)' 'MKFRIGGRIIRCPNCGYQFSLSYARTMACSGCPLSVSGCDYVKCPRCGYEFKLTPGKGALM' A
#
# COMPACT_ATOMS: atom_id res chain seq x y z
N MET A 1 -6.83 25.07 9.04
CA MET A 1 -5.99 23.84 9.14
C MET A 1 -6.30 22.94 7.95
N LYS A 2 -5.34 22.71 7.03
CA LYS A 2 -5.53 21.85 5.85
C LYS A 2 -4.96 20.46 6.14
N PHE A 3 -5.71 19.65 6.89
CA PHE A 3 -5.39 18.22 7.04
C PHE A 3 -5.73 17.52 5.73
N ARG A 4 -4.74 17.42 4.84
CA ARG A 4 -4.81 16.53 3.68
C ARG A 4 -4.78 15.11 4.22
N ILE A 5 -5.96 14.50 4.36
CA ILE A 5 -6.14 13.06 4.57
C ILE A 5 -5.66 12.37 3.27
N GLY A 6 -4.34 12.21 3.18
CA GLY A 6 -3.62 11.65 2.05
C GLY A 6 -3.58 10.13 2.15
N GLY A 7 -4.74 9.48 2.09
CA GLY A 7 -4.75 8.05 1.79
C GLY A 7 -4.21 7.85 0.38
N ARG A 8 -2.98 7.31 0.23
CA ARG A 8 -2.47 6.89 -1.10
C ARG A 8 -3.39 5.78 -1.61
N ILE A 9 -4.36 6.15 -2.45
CA ILE A 9 -5.17 5.20 -3.21
C ILE A 9 -4.31 4.71 -4.36
N ILE A 10 -4.20 3.39 -4.48
CA ILE A 10 -3.45 2.73 -5.53
C ILE A 10 -4.39 1.86 -6.34
N ARG A 11 -4.07 1.67 -7.62
CA ARG A 11 -4.83 0.81 -8.52
C ARG A 11 -4.00 -0.42 -8.85
N CYS A 12 -4.60 -1.60 -8.73
CA CYS A 12 -3.94 -2.82 -9.16
C CYS A 12 -3.75 -2.81 -10.69
N PRO A 13 -2.54 -3.06 -11.20
CA PRO A 13 -2.30 -3.13 -12.65
C PRO A 13 -2.88 -4.41 -13.28
N ASN A 14 -3.15 -5.43 -12.47
CA ASN A 14 -3.67 -6.71 -12.97
C ASN A 14 -5.21 -6.69 -13.10
N CYS A 15 -5.93 -6.32 -12.04
CA CYS A 15 -7.41 -6.35 -12.04
C CYS A 15 -8.06 -4.96 -12.14
N GLY A 16 -7.30 -3.87 -12.03
CA GLY A 16 -7.84 -2.51 -12.06
C GLY A 16 -8.54 -2.06 -10.78
N TYR A 17 -8.56 -2.86 -9.71
CA TYR A 17 -9.19 -2.51 -8.42
C TYR A 17 -8.45 -1.36 -7.72
N GLN A 18 -9.19 -0.36 -7.23
CA GLN A 18 -8.65 0.78 -6.50
C GLN A 18 -8.84 0.60 -4.99
N PHE A 19 -7.78 0.79 -4.21
CA PHE A 19 -7.82 0.60 -2.77
C PHE A 19 -6.74 1.44 -2.08
N SER A 20 -6.93 1.73 -0.80
CA SER A 20 -5.95 2.47 -0.01
C SER A 20 -4.76 1.58 0.32
N LEU A 21 -3.54 2.10 0.19
CA LEU A 21 -2.31 1.39 0.55
C LEU A 21 -2.34 0.87 2.00
N SER A 22 -2.78 1.70 2.93
CA SER A 22 -2.89 1.33 4.35
C SER A 22 -3.83 0.13 4.52
N TYR A 23 -4.99 0.16 3.85
CA TYR A 23 -5.97 -0.93 3.88
C TYR A 23 -5.42 -2.21 3.25
N ALA A 24 -4.68 -2.09 2.15
CA ALA A 24 -4.02 -3.22 1.50
C ALA A 24 -3.03 -3.91 2.45
N ARG A 25 -2.21 -3.13 3.15
CA ARG A 25 -1.21 -3.65 4.10
C ARG A 25 -1.90 -4.28 5.31
N THR A 26 -2.95 -3.68 5.84
CA THR A 26 -3.69 -4.25 6.97
C THR A 26 -4.42 -5.53 6.62
N MET A 27 -4.90 -5.69 5.38
CA MET A 27 -5.65 -6.88 4.93
C MET A 27 -4.76 -7.98 4.34
N ALA A 28 -3.80 -7.60 3.50
CA ALA A 28 -3.00 -8.55 2.74
C ALA A 28 -1.66 -8.87 3.43
N CYS A 29 -1.23 -8.03 4.37
CA CYS A 29 -0.04 -8.27 5.17
C CYS A 29 -0.34 -8.32 6.67
N SER A 30 -1.57 -8.68 7.06
CA SER A 30 -2.04 -8.73 8.46
C SER A 30 -1.14 -9.55 9.40
N GLY A 31 -0.31 -10.44 8.87
CA GLY A 31 0.64 -11.28 9.64
C GLY A 31 2.12 -10.96 9.42
N CYS A 32 2.46 -9.90 8.69
CA CYS A 32 3.86 -9.61 8.35
C CYS A 32 4.41 -8.45 9.20
N PRO A 33 5.37 -8.68 10.11
CA PRO A 33 5.94 -7.61 10.96
C PRO A 33 6.66 -6.53 10.13
N LEU A 34 7.11 -6.87 8.92
CA LEU A 34 7.74 -5.93 7.98
C LEU A 34 6.75 -4.92 7.40
N SER A 35 5.45 -5.20 7.43
CA SER A 35 4.43 -4.28 6.91
C SER A 35 4.21 -3.06 7.80
N VAL A 36 4.58 -3.17 9.07
CA VAL A 36 4.66 -2.05 10.01
C VAL A 36 6.00 -1.32 9.90
N SER A 37 7.08 -2.05 9.55
CA SER A 37 8.45 -1.52 9.45
C SER A 37 8.78 -0.76 8.16
N GLY A 38 7.86 -0.71 7.18
CA GLY A 38 8.06 0.02 5.93
C GLY A 38 8.33 -0.87 4.71
N CYS A 39 7.45 -1.84 4.46
CA CYS A 39 7.53 -2.68 3.27
C CYS A 39 7.08 -1.93 2.00
N ASP A 40 7.94 -1.83 0.99
CA ASP A 40 7.62 -1.24 -0.33
C ASP A 40 6.76 -2.13 -1.22
N TYR A 41 6.34 -3.29 -0.74
CA TYR A 41 5.46 -4.19 -1.47
C TYR A 41 4.00 -3.95 -1.09
N VAL A 42 3.14 -4.17 -2.07
CA VAL A 42 1.70 -4.20 -1.87
C VAL A 42 1.10 -5.39 -2.60
N LYS A 43 0.16 -6.03 -1.92
CA LYS A 43 -0.62 -7.12 -2.48
C LYS A 43 -2.04 -6.66 -2.71
N CYS A 44 -2.57 -6.91 -3.89
CA CYS A 44 -3.98 -6.63 -4.15
C CYS A 44 -4.85 -7.60 -3.33
N PRO A 45 -5.77 -7.11 -2.48
CA PRO A 45 -6.65 -7.99 -1.69
C PRO A 45 -7.71 -8.69 -2.55
N ARG A 46 -7.85 -8.32 -3.82
CA ARG A 46 -8.87 -8.87 -4.73
C ARG A 46 -8.36 -9.98 -5.64
N CYS A 47 -7.20 -9.79 -6.26
CA CYS A 47 -6.61 -10.80 -7.16
C CYS A 47 -5.34 -11.46 -6.59
N GLY A 48 -4.80 -10.96 -5.47
CA GLY A 48 -3.57 -11.48 -4.88
C GLY A 48 -2.28 -11.06 -5.60
N TYR A 49 -2.35 -10.24 -6.65
CA TYR A 49 -1.18 -9.76 -7.38
C TYR A 49 -0.32 -8.84 -6.49
N GLU A 50 0.97 -9.18 -6.37
CA GLU A 50 1.93 -8.50 -5.51
C GLU A 50 2.89 -7.67 -6.35
N PHE A 51 3.02 -6.38 -6.02
CA PHE A 51 3.83 -5.44 -6.79
C PHE A 51 4.51 -4.42 -5.88
N LYS A 52 5.61 -3.84 -6.35
CA LYS A 52 6.34 -2.82 -5.59
C LYS A 52 5.69 -1.46 -5.81
N LEU A 53 5.36 -0.77 -4.72
CA LEU A 53 5.09 0.65 -4.74
C LEU A 53 6.42 1.34 -4.57
N THR A 54 6.99 1.82 -5.66
CA THR A 54 8.21 2.62 -5.60
C THR A 54 7.97 3.79 -4.63
N PRO A 55 8.72 3.90 -3.53
CA PRO A 55 8.54 4.97 -2.57
C PRO A 55 9.08 6.26 -3.21
N GLY A 56 8.21 6.98 -3.91
CA GLY A 56 8.44 8.39 -4.19
C GLY A 56 8.42 9.16 -2.88
N LYS A 57 9.62 9.34 -2.29
CA LYS A 57 10.04 10.28 -1.24
C LYS A 57 9.24 10.29 0.08
N GLY A 58 9.94 10.00 1.18
CA GLY A 58 9.47 10.36 2.53
C GLY A 58 10.15 9.69 3.72
N ALA A 59 11.08 8.74 3.52
CA ALA A 59 11.75 8.02 4.63
C ALA A 59 13.29 8.07 4.53
N LEU A 60 13.84 9.20 4.07
CA LEU A 60 15.25 9.49 4.26
C LEU A 60 15.38 10.96 4.65
N MET A 61 15.48 11.20 5.95
CA MET A 61 16.21 12.27 6.62
C MET A 61 16.10 12.06 8.12
#